data_AF-A0A0B6YJE8-F1
#
_entry.id   AF-A0A0B6YJE8-F1
#
_cell.length_a   1.000
_cell.length_b   1.000
_cell.length_c   1.000
_cell.angle_alpha   90.00
_cell.angle_beta   90.00
_cell.angle_gamma   90.00
#
_symmetry.space_group_name_H-M   'P 1'
#
loop_
_entity.id
_entity.type
_entity.pdbx_description
1 polymer ?
#
loop_
_entity_poly.entity_id
_entity_poly.type
_entity_poly.pdbx_seq_one_letter_code
_entity_poly.pdbx_strand_id
1 'polypeptide(L)'
;ADAVVVDLDANTVTTEYDDLGDLPENVSNYLKRNLKTDVVKNSMKTGDAISVAFLHTLVRLIGGYRDALKFRAGEPITFDPEAFVRSRSS
;
A
#
# COMPACT_ATOMS: atom_id res chain seq x y z
N ALA A 1 -18.18 -12.24 14.31
CA ALA A 1 -17.25 -13.04 13.50
C ALA A 1 -16.12 -12.12 13.13
N ASP A 2 -14.88 -12.56 13.27
CA ASP A 2 -13.71 -11.77 12.90
C ASP A 2 -13.60 -11.71 11.36
N ALA A 3 -14.30 -10.76 10.75
CA ALA A 3 -14.39 -10.62 9.31
C ALA A 3 -14.72 -9.17 8.90
N VAL A 4 -14.16 -8.73 7.78
CA VAL A 4 -14.57 -7.52 7.07
C VAL A 4 -15.70 -7.89 6.10
N VAL A 5 -16.85 -7.25 6.26
CA VAL A 5 -18.02 -7.46 5.38
C VAL A 5 -18.17 -6.26 4.45
N VAL A 6 -18.15 -6.52 3.15
CA VAL A 6 -18.38 -5.50 2.10
C VAL A 6 -19.71 -5.82 1.44
N ASP A 7 -20.69 -4.93 1.61
CA ASP A 7 -21.96 -4.97 0.91
C ASP A 7 -21.88 -4.07 -0.32
N LEU A 8 -21.89 -4.67 -1.51
CA LEU A 8 -21.78 -3.96 -2.78
C LEU A 8 -23.09 -3.28 -3.19
N ASP A 9 -24.24 -3.79 -2.74
CA ASP A 9 -25.55 -3.24 -3.09
C ASP A 9 -25.81 -1.97 -2.27
N ALA A 10 -25.49 -2.00 -0.98
CA ALA A 10 -25.58 -0.84 -0.09
C ALA A 10 -24.33 0.06 -0.13
N ASN A 11 -23.24 -0.40 -0.76
CA ASN A 11 -21.92 0.24 -0.76
C ASN A 11 -21.43 0.57 0.67
N THR A 12 -21.53 -0.40 1.57
CA THR A 12 -21.10 -0.28 2.97
C THR A 12 -20.00 -1.27 3.31
N VAL A 13 -19.15 -0.90 4.28
CA VAL A 13 -18.11 -1.78 4.83
C VAL A 13 -18.32 -1.84 6.34
N THR A 14 -18.43 -3.06 6.88
CA THR A 14 -18.57 -3.32 8.32
C THR A 14 -17.35 -4.10 8.80
N THR A 15 -16.67 -3.60 9.82
CA THR A 15 -15.46 -4.19 10.40
C THR A 15 -15.32 -3.74 11.86
N GLU A 16 -14.67 -4.55 12.70
CA GLU A 16 -14.32 -4.22 14.09
C GLU A 16 -12.92 -3.54 14.19
N TYR A 17 -12.23 -3.37 13.06
CA TYR A 17 -10.86 -2.85 12.96
C TYR A 17 -10.78 -1.46 12.33
N ASP A 18 -9.73 -0.71 12.67
CA ASP A 18 -9.36 0.57 12.03
C ASP A 18 -8.08 0.44 11.19
N ASP A 19 -7.99 -0.63 10.38
CA ASP A 19 -6.80 -0.91 9.55
C ASP A 19 -6.45 0.25 8.60
N LEU A 20 -7.46 1.01 8.17
CA LEU A 20 -7.26 2.18 7.32
C LEU A 20 -6.66 3.37 8.10
N GLY A 21 -6.96 3.48 9.39
CA GLY A 21 -6.33 4.44 10.31
C GLY A 21 -4.88 4.10 10.65
N ASP A 22 -4.53 2.81 10.67
CA ASP A 22 -3.15 2.34 10.91
C ASP A 22 -2.21 2.56 9.72
N LEU A 23 -2.74 2.85 8.53
CA LEU A 23 -1.94 3.19 7.37
C LEU A 23 -1.32 4.60 7.51
N PRO A 24 -0.04 4.79 7.12
CA PRO A 24 0.55 6.12 7.07
C PRO A 24 -0.30 7.10 6.27
N GLU A 25 -0.56 8.28 6.85
CA GLU A 25 -1.49 9.27 6.29
C GLU A 25 -1.13 9.66 4.85
N ASN A 26 0.16 9.81 4.56
CA ASN A 26 0.64 10.12 3.20
C ASN A 26 0.28 9.04 2.17
N VAL A 27 0.15 7.78 2.58
CA VAL A 27 -0.23 6.66 1.73
C VAL A 27 -1.74 6.64 1.50
N SER A 28 -2.53 6.73 2.57
CA SER A 28 -4.00 6.72 2.46
C SER A 28 -4.52 7.94 1.69
N ASN A 29 -3.93 9.12 1.91
CA ASN A 29 -4.25 10.34 1.15
C ASN A 29 -3.85 10.23 -0.32
N TYR A 30 -2.71 9.59 -0.63
CA TYR A 30 -2.31 9.35 -2.01
C TYR A 30 -3.32 8.46 -2.73
N LEU A 31 -3.73 7.33 -2.15
CA LEU A 31 -4.74 6.44 -2.74
C LEU A 31 -6.07 7.17 -2.95
N LYS A 32 -6.59 7.83 -1.91
CA LYS A 32 -7.85 8.59 -1.98
C LYS A 32 -7.84 9.61 -3.10
N ARG A 33 -6.71 10.31 -3.33
CA ARG A 33 -6.58 11.30 -4.40
C ARG A 33 -6.56 10.67 -5.80
N ASN A 34 -5.82 9.58 -5.99
CA ASN A 34 -5.62 8.98 -7.31
C ASN A 34 -6.76 8.04 -7.73
N LEU A 35 -7.59 7.59 -6.78
CA LEU A 35 -8.75 6.73 -7.03
C LEU A 35 -10.08 7.50 -7.13
N LYS A 36 -10.06 8.85 -7.04
CA LYS A 36 -11.29 9.63 -7.25
C LYS A 36 -11.87 9.37 -8.63
N THR A 37 -13.20 9.30 -8.71
CA THR A 37 -13.92 8.94 -9.94
C THR A 37 -13.56 9.84 -11.12
N ASP A 38 -13.41 11.14 -10.91
CA ASP A 38 -12.99 12.11 -11.93
C ASP A 38 -11.55 11.86 -12.39
N VAL A 39 -10.63 11.58 -11.46
CA VAL A 39 -9.23 11.27 -11.78
C VAL A 39 -9.14 9.99 -12.61
N VAL A 40 -9.78 8.91 -12.15
CA VAL A 40 -9.77 7.62 -12.85
C VAL A 40 -10.39 7.73 -14.24
N LYS A 41 -11.55 8.41 -14.38
CA LYS A 41 -12.21 8.62 -15.69
C LYS A 41 -11.33 9.41 -16.66
N ASN A 42 -10.62 10.43 -16.19
CA ASN A 42 -9.74 11.23 -17.04
C ASN A 42 -8.47 10.47 -17.46
N SER A 43 -7.99 9.56 -16.60
CA SER A 43 -6.83 8.71 -16.85
C SER A 43 -7.14 7.41 -17.60
N MET A 44 -8.41 7.13 -17.93
CA MET A 44 -8.83 5.93 -18.67
C MET A 44 -8.28 5.83 -20.11
N LYS A 45 -7.59 6.87 -20.63
CA LYS A 45 -6.94 6.81 -21.95
C LYS A 45 -5.90 5.68 -22.05
N THR A 46 -5.25 5.30 -20.95
CA THR A 46 -4.27 4.20 -20.89
C THR A 46 -4.76 2.96 -20.15
N GLY A 47 -5.88 3.07 -19.41
CA GLY A 47 -6.55 1.93 -18.75
C GLY A 47 -5.82 1.33 -17.53
N ASP A 48 -4.65 1.85 -17.17
CA ASP A 48 -3.77 1.33 -16.12
C ASP A 48 -3.76 2.17 -14.83
N ALA A 49 -4.48 3.29 -14.81
CA ALA A 49 -4.42 4.29 -13.73
C ALA A 49 -4.67 3.73 -12.33
N ILE A 50 -5.65 2.82 -12.18
CA ILE A 50 -5.96 2.17 -10.90
C ILE A 50 -4.78 1.29 -10.47
N SER A 51 -4.31 0.42 -11.36
CA SER A 51 -3.18 -0.48 -11.10
C SER A 51 -1.91 0.28 -10.72
N VAL A 52 -1.62 1.37 -11.45
CA VAL A 52 -0.47 2.25 -11.18
C VAL A 52 -0.59 2.92 -9.82
N ALA A 53 -1.79 3.39 -9.43
CA ALA A 53 -2.00 3.99 -8.11
C ALA A 53 -1.75 3.00 -6.97
N PHE A 54 -2.24 1.76 -7.08
CA PHE A 54 -1.96 0.71 -6.09
C PHE A 54 -0.49 0.29 -6.09
N LEU A 55 0.16 0.17 -7.24
CA LEU A 55 1.59 -0.13 -7.34
C LEU A 55 2.44 0.94 -6.64
N HIS A 56 2.17 2.21 -6.90
CA HIS A 56 2.84 3.33 -6.24
C HIS A 56 2.64 3.35 -4.72
N THR A 57 1.49 2.84 -4.26
CA THR A 57 1.18 2.70 -2.83
C THR A 57 1.99 1.58 -2.21
N LEU A 58 2.07 0.41 -2.86
CA LEU A 58 2.93 -0.69 -2.42
C LEU A 58 4.39 -0.23 -2.30
N VAL A 59 4.92 0.48 -3.30
CA VAL A 59 6.29 1.03 -3.24
C VAL A 59 6.47 1.98 -2.04
N ARG A 60 5.46 2.77 -1.66
CA ARG A 60 5.55 3.64 -0.47
C ARG A 60 5.53 2.85 0.84
N LEU A 61 4.78 1.75 0.91
CA LEU A 61 4.65 0.93 2.11
C LEU A 61 5.85 0.01 2.33
N ILE A 62 6.31 -0.64 1.27
CA ILE A 62 7.29 -1.72 1.36
C ILE A 62 8.57 -1.46 0.55
N GLY A 63 8.70 -0.33 -0.16
CA GLY A 63 9.85 -0.04 -1.01
C GLY A 63 11.21 0.03 -0.29
N GLY A 64 11.19 0.31 1.03
CA GLY A 64 12.39 0.27 1.87
C GLY A 64 12.97 -1.13 2.11
N TYR A 65 12.34 -2.20 1.60
CA TYR A 65 12.84 -3.58 1.74
C TYR A 65 14.25 -3.78 1.16
N ARG A 66 14.61 -3.01 0.12
CA ARG A 66 15.91 -3.12 -0.54
C ARG A 66 17.06 -2.76 0.42
N ASP A 67 16.84 -1.79 1.30
CA ASP A 67 17.84 -1.34 2.28
C ASP A 67 18.03 -2.35 3.42
N ALA A 68 17.10 -3.28 3.57
CA ALA A 68 17.16 -4.38 4.53
C ALA A 68 17.83 -5.64 3.97
N LEU A 69 18.28 -5.64 2.71
CA LEU A 69 19.01 -6.75 2.12
C LEU A 69 20.50 -6.68 2.51
N LYS A 70 21.03 -7.79 3.02
CA LYS A 70 22.44 -7.95 3.37
C LYS A 70 23.18 -8.68 2.26
N PHE A 71 24.20 -8.03 1.73
CA PHE A 71 25.12 -8.57 0.73
C PHE A 71 26.49 -8.78 1.36
N ARG A 72 26.93 -10.03 1.42
CA ARG A 72 28.26 -10.42 1.91
C ARG A 72 28.89 -11.36 0.90
N ALA A 73 30.13 -11.09 0.52
CA ALA A 73 30.82 -11.89 -0.48
C ALA A 73 30.96 -13.34 0.00
N GLY A 74 30.55 -14.29 -0.84
CA GLY A 74 30.57 -15.73 -0.51
C GLY A 74 29.41 -16.22 0.37
N GLU A 75 28.50 -15.34 0.80
CA GLU A 75 27.29 -15.70 1.56
C GLU A 75 26.03 -15.48 0.70
N PRO A 76 24.94 -16.23 0.97
CA PRO A 76 23.64 -15.95 0.39
C PRO A 76 23.14 -14.55 0.77
N ILE A 77 22.34 -13.94 -0.11
CA ILE A 77 21.62 -12.72 0.23
C ILE A 77 20.62 -13.04 1.34
N THR A 78 20.64 -12.25 2.40
CA THR A 78 19.72 -12.39 3.55
C THR A 78 18.93 -11.11 3.76
N PHE A 79 17.79 -11.21 4.45
CA PHE A 79 16.94 -10.09 4.80
C PHE A 79 17.04 -9.79 6.29
N ASP A 80 17.13 -8.52 6.67
CA ASP A 80 17.13 -8.05 8.05
C ASP A 80 15.78 -7.39 8.40
N PRO A 81 14.86 -8.10 9.08
CA PRO A 81 13.54 -7.57 9.41
C PRO A 81 13.61 -6.28 10.24
N GLU A 82 14.60 -6.19 11.14
CA GLU A 82 14.76 -5.04 12.03
C GLU A 82 15.26 -3.81 11.25
N ALA A 83 16.15 -4.02 10.27
CA ALA A 83 16.56 -2.95 9.36
C ALA A 83 15.39 -2.46 8.50
N PHE A 84 14.50 -3.36 8.07
CA PHE A 84 13.30 -3.00 7.32
C PHE A 84 12.30 -2.18 8.15
N VAL A 85 12.05 -2.56 9.39
CA VAL A 85 11.15 -1.79 10.27
C VAL A 85 11.71 -0.40 10.53
N ARG A 86 13.03 -0.27 10.74
CA ARG A 86 13.70 1.03 10.94
C ARG A 86 13.77 1.92 9.71
N SER A 87 13.72 1.35 8.49
CA SER A 87 13.80 2.16 7.25
C SER A 87 12.51 2.92 6.94
N ARG A 88 11.40 2.57 7.61
CA ARG A 88 10.14 3.30 7.51
C ARG A 88 10.26 4.64 8.23
N SER A 89 10.12 5.75 7.51
CA SER A 89 9.92 7.07 8.12
C SER A 89 8.62 7.06 8.94
N SER A 90 8.72 7.54 10.19
CA SER A 90 7.60 7.71 11.12
C SER A 90 6.50 8.60 10.56
#